data_AF-A0A7J4MW66-F1
#
_entry.id   AF-A0A7J4MW66-F1
#
_cell.length_a   1.000
_cell.length_b   1.000
_cell.length_c   1.000
_cell.angle_alpha   90.00
_cell.angle_beta   90.00
_cell.angle_gamma   90.00
#
_symmetry.space_group_name_H-M   'P 1'
#
loop_
_entity.id
_entity.type
_entity.pdbx_description
1 polymer ?
#
loop_
_entity_poly.entity_id
_entity_poly.type
_entity_poly.pdbx_seq_one_letter_code
_entity_poly.pdbx_strand_id
1 'polypeptide(L)' 'MKIVINGIHANLRFSAAHMIPEHESCGCIHGHSYIVDVKVEGKRSGTHGFVADF' A
#
# COMPACT_ATOMS: atom_id res chain seq x y z
N MET A 1 17.22 1.35 -9.74
CA MET A 1 16.01 0.89 -10.48
C MET A 1 14.82 1.04 -9.55
N LYS A 2 13.65 1.34 -10.11
CA LYS A 2 12.40 1.54 -9.37
C LYS A 2 11.37 0.51 -9.81
N ILE A 3 10.73 -0.15 -8.84
CA ILE A 3 9.56 -1.00 -9.05
C ILE A 3 8.35 -0.27 -8.49
N VAL A 4 7.26 -0.27 -9.26
CA VAL A 4 5.98 0.34 -8.88
C VAL A 4 4.89 -0.70 -9.04
N ILE A 5 4.23 -1.04 -7.93
CA ILE A 5 3.06 -1.91 -7.89
C ILE A 5 1.85 -1.02 -7.64
N ASN A 6 0.93 -1.01 -8.60
CA ASN A 6 -0.36 -0.34 -8.43
C ASN A 6 -1.29 -1.26 -7.62
N GLY A 7 -1.74 -0.80 -6.46
CA GLY A 7 -2.51 -1.59 -5.51
C GLY A 7 -3.89 -1.98 -6.01
N ILE A 8 -4.53 -1.15 -6.84
CA ILE A 8 -5.82 -1.50 -7.45
C ILE A 8 -5.64 -2.71 -8.36
N HIS A 9 -4.68 -2.63 -9.29
CA HIS A 9 -4.44 -3.69 -10.29
C HIS A 9 -3.83 -4.96 -9.67
N ALA A 10 -2.99 -4.82 -8.64
CA ALA A 10 -2.36 -5.94 -7.95
C ALA A 10 -3.22 -6.54 -6.81
N ASN A 11 -4.44 -6.05 -6.63
CA ASN A 11 -5.34 -6.46 -5.54
C ASN A 11 -4.74 -6.29 -4.12
N LEU A 12 -3.87 -5.29 -3.94
CA LEU A 12 -3.35 -4.88 -2.63
C LEU A 12 -4.35 -3.94 -1.97
N ARG A 13 -5.45 -4.51 -1.48
CA ARG A 13 -6.57 -3.80 -0.88
C ARG A 13 -7.07 -4.51 0.37
N PHE A 14 -7.60 -3.74 1.31
CA PHE A 14 -8.29 -4.27 2.48
C PHE A 14 -9.44 -3.35 2.87
N SER A 15 -10.48 -3.90 3.49
CA SER A 15 -11.59 -3.11 4.02
C SER A 15 -11.51 -3.11 5.55
N ALA A 16 -11.59 -1.93 6.16
CA ALA A 16 -11.49 -1.80 7.60
C ALA A 16 -12.39 -0.68 8.11
N ALA A 17 -12.89 -0.86 9.34
CA ALA A 17 -13.49 0.23 10.11
C ALA A 17 -12.39 1.01 10.84
N HIS A 18 -12.58 2.32 11.00
CA HIS A 18 -11.66 3.20 11.72
C HIS A 18 -12.40 4.43 12.28
N MET A 19 -11.69 5.20 13.09
CA MET A 19 -12.08 6.53 13.53
C MET A 19 -10.81 7.37 13.75
N ILE A 20 -10.90 8.68 13.53
CA ILE A 20 -9.85 9.65 13.83
C ILE A 20 -10.37 10.51 14.98
N PRO A 21 -9.88 10.32 16.21
CA PRO A 21 -10.34 11.08 17.37
C PRO A 21 -10.37 12.59 17.11
N GLU A 22 -11.41 13.26 17.61
CA GLU A 22 -11.61 14.72 17.51
C GLU A 22 -11.83 15.28 16.09
N HIS A 23 -11.80 14.45 15.03
CA HIS A 23 -12.09 14.90 13.69
C HIS A 23 -13.59 15.12 13.47
N GLU A 24 -13.99 16.31 13.01
CA GLU A 24 -15.39 16.72 12.87
C GLU A 24 -16.26 15.69 12.11
N SER A 25 -15.78 15.20 10.97
CA SER A 25 -16.50 14.22 10.13
C SER A 25 -16.03 12.77 10.26
N CYS A 26 -14.86 12.52 10.86
CA CYS A 26 -14.20 11.20 10.88
C CYS A 26 -14.01 10.67 12.31
N GLY A 27 -14.54 11.38 13.32
CA GLY A 27 -14.48 10.99 14.73
C GLY A 27 -15.47 9.90 15.13
N CYS A 28 -16.51 9.65 14.33
CA CYS A 28 -17.37 8.49 14.51
C CYS A 28 -16.80 7.25 13.80
N ILE A 29 -17.15 6.06 14.29
CA ILE A 29 -16.77 4.80 13.64
C ILE A 29 -17.44 4.74 12.27
N HIS A 30 -16.61 4.57 11.24
CA HIS A 30 -17.01 4.34 9.86
C HIS A 30 -15.94 3.46 9.18
N GLY A 31 -16.02 3.23 7.87
CA GLY A 31 -15.03 2.38 7.19
C GLY A 31 -14.78 2.76 5.75
N HIS A 32 -13.70 2.19 5.21
CA HIS A 32 -13.26 2.39 3.83
C HIS A 32 -12.71 1.08 3.25
N SER A 33 -12.69 1.02 1.92
CA SER A 33 -11.83 0.10 1.18
C SER A 33 -10.50 0.80 0.88
N TYR A 34 -9.47 0.43 1.61
CA TYR A 34 -8.11 0.96 1.46
C TYR A 34 -7.39 0.23 0.33
N ILE A 35 -6.56 0.98 -0.38
CA ILE A 35 -5.69 0.49 -1.46
C ILE A 35 -4.26 0.90 -1.12
N VAL A 36 -3.30 0.00 -1.35
CA VAL A 36 -1.89 0.23 -1.07
C VAL A 36 -1.06 0.12 -2.34
N ASP A 37 -0.52 1.25 -2.80
CA ASP A 37 0.52 1.28 -3.84
C ASP A 37 1.90 1.03 -3.19
N VAL A 38 2.74 0.22 -3.84
CA VAL A 38 4.08 -0.09 -3.34
C VAL A 38 5.12 0.45 -4.31
N LYS A 39 6.08 1.24 -3.80
CA LYS A 39 7.24 1.73 -4.57
C LYS A 39 8.51 1.24 -3.91
N VAL A 40 9.32 0.48 -4.64
CA VAL A 40 10.60 -0.05 -4.16
C VAL A 40 11.72 0.48 -5.04
N GLU A 41 12.76 1.04 -4.42
CA GLU A 41 13.92 1.57 -5.12
C GLU A 41 15.21 0.92 -4.61
N GLY A 42 16.07 0.49 -5.53
CA GLY A 42 17.31 -0.17 -5.16
C GLY A 42 18.22 -0.47 -6.34
N LYS A 43 19.44 -0.92 -6.00
CA LYS A 43 20.35 -1.52 -6.97
C LYS A 43 19.96 -2.99 -7.17
N ARG A 44 20.08 -3.46 -8.41
CA ARG A 44 19.96 -4.90 -8.69
C ARG A 44 21.10 -5.64 -8.00
N SER A 45 20.81 -6.77 -7.36
CA SER A 45 21.82 -7.55 -6.64
C SER A 45 21.49 -9.05 -6.66
N GLY A 46 22.43 -9.86 -6.15
CA GLY A 46 22.29 -11.32 -6.11
C GLY A 46 22.44 -11.98 -7.48
N THR A 47 22.28 -13.31 -7.51
CA THR A 47 22.47 -14.14 -8.72
C THR A 47 21.41 -13.88 -9.79
N HIS A 48 20.22 -13.44 -9.39
CA HIS A 48 19.09 -13.18 -10.30
C HIS A 48 18.97 -11.70 -10.69
N GLY A 49 19.77 -10.81 -10.09
CA GLY A 49 19.80 -9.39 -10.44
C GLY A 49 18.48 -8.66 -10.19
N PHE A 50 17.71 -9.06 -9.19
CA PHE A 50 16.48 -8.35 -8.81
C PHE A 50 16.76 -7.18 -7.88
N VAL A 51 15.82 -6.24 -7.80
CA VAL A 51 15.77 -5.23 -6.74
C VAL A 51 15.05 -5.80 -5.52
N ALA A 52 13.95 -6.52 -5.74
CA ALA A 52 13.21 -7.31 -4.78
C ALA A 52 12.46 -8.41 -5.55
N ASP A 53 12.19 -9.53 -4.88
CA ASP A 53 11.36 -10.63 -5.39
C ASP A 53 9.89 -10.45 -4.97
N PHE A 54 8.94 -10.98 -5.74
CA PHE A 54 7.48 -10.85 -5.50
C PHE A 54 6.75 -12.18 -5.44
#